data_AF-A0A1Y6KLW7-F1
#
_entry.id   AF-A0A1Y6KLW7-F1
#
_cell.length_a   1.000
_cell.length_b   1.000
_cell.length_c   1.000
_cell.angle_alpha   90.00
_cell.angle_beta   90.00
_cell.angle_gamma   90.00
#
_symmetry.space_group_name_H-M   'P 1'
#
loop_
_entity.id
_entity.type
_entity.pdbx_description
1 polymer ?
#
loop_
_entity_poly.entity_id
_entity_poly.type
_entity_poly.pdbx_seq_one_letter_code
_entity_poly.pdbx_strand_id
1 'polypeptide(L)'
;MRRSAIGILFFLLLSVVPCGAATQVALVVGNSDYQSVGKLANPANDARLVAETFQRLGFTLVGGAAQLDLDKPRFDQVIQAFSKQLLGADVAVFYYAGHGIQVRGTNYLVPVSANPAREADVDFMMVDVGLVLRQMEAAGTKLNIVILDACRNNPFGGRGLRSSDGGLAQIRAPEGTILSYATQPGNVALDGDDGHSPYTRALVDAVQRPGLDVLQAFNQVGLTVKKATASAQQPWVASSPIDGTFYFAGPAAGQPAVVAAAVTPPPAPPPSLASAPRSADFVFPDSDQRLLSVADLQGRTKDELRIARNEIFARRGRYFSSPELTTYFSKFAWYVPRTWDPVLNPVEAANVDLLDRAENGGPNGFIFPDSDRRLLTPAELSRLSKAELRLAKNEIFARRGRLFDAADLKAYFGRFAWYVPSTWNPTLNTVEEANVTLIDQMSKRP
;
A
#
# COMPACT_ATOMS: atom_id res chain seq x y z
N MET A 1 7.98 -82.90 26.04
CA MET A 1 8.79 -81.83 25.43
C MET A 1 7.85 -80.87 24.69
N ARG A 2 7.46 -79.75 25.30
CA ARG A 2 6.65 -78.69 24.65
C ARG A 2 7.57 -77.53 24.30
N ARG A 3 7.66 -77.17 23.01
CA ARG A 3 8.43 -76.03 22.51
C ARG A 3 7.51 -74.80 22.50
N SER A 4 7.81 -73.79 23.30
CA SER A 4 7.14 -72.48 23.26
C SER A 4 7.89 -71.56 22.29
N ALA A 5 7.18 -71.04 21.28
CA ALA A 5 7.68 -70.00 20.38
C ALA A 5 7.37 -68.63 20.99
N ILE A 6 8.40 -67.81 21.18
CA ILE A 6 8.30 -66.41 21.63
C ILE A 6 8.21 -65.55 20.37
N GLY A 7 7.05 -64.93 20.14
CA GLY A 7 6.87 -63.91 19.10
C GLY A 7 7.37 -62.55 19.61
N ILE A 8 8.38 -62.00 18.94
CA ILE A 8 8.88 -60.64 19.20
C ILE A 8 8.01 -59.67 18.39
N LEU A 9 7.21 -58.86 19.08
CA LEU A 9 6.41 -57.78 18.50
C LEU A 9 7.29 -56.53 18.36
N PHE A 10 7.66 -56.18 17.14
CA PHE A 10 8.39 -54.95 16.82
C PHE A 10 7.43 -53.76 16.86
N PHE A 11 7.50 -52.94 17.90
CA PHE A 11 6.75 -51.69 18.00
C PHE A 11 7.50 -50.61 17.20
N LEU A 12 7.00 -50.26 16.02
CA LEU A 12 7.51 -49.16 15.22
C LEU A 12 7.11 -47.84 15.91
N LEU A 13 8.03 -47.21 16.63
CA LEU A 13 7.88 -45.84 17.11
C LEU A 13 7.98 -44.89 15.90
N LEU A 14 6.83 -44.45 15.38
CA LEU A 14 6.78 -43.27 14.51
C LEU A 14 7.15 -42.06 15.37
N SER A 15 8.41 -41.63 15.28
CA SER A 15 8.83 -40.30 15.71
C SER A 15 8.15 -39.28 14.80
N VAL A 16 7.06 -38.70 15.30
CA VAL A 16 6.45 -37.49 14.73
C VAL A 16 7.47 -36.38 14.91
N VAL A 17 8.24 -36.08 13.86
CA VAL A 17 9.03 -34.86 13.80
C VAL A 17 8.02 -33.71 13.79
N PRO A 18 8.02 -32.79 14.79
CA PRO A 18 7.15 -31.64 14.72
C PRO A 18 7.57 -30.84 13.48
N CYS A 19 6.69 -30.81 12.48
CA CYS A 19 6.76 -29.82 11.41
C CYS A 19 6.73 -28.46 12.11
N GLY A 20 7.82 -27.69 12.02
CA GLY A 20 7.91 -26.40 12.68
C GLY A 20 6.74 -25.53 12.22
N ALA A 21 5.79 -25.28 13.13
CA ALA A 21 4.71 -24.36 12.87
C ALA A 21 5.31 -22.99 12.55
N ALA A 22 4.86 -22.34 11.48
CA ALA A 22 5.33 -21.02 11.11
C ALA A 22 5.21 -20.08 12.31
N THR A 23 6.33 -19.49 12.73
CA THR A 23 6.42 -18.66 13.94
C THR A 23 5.90 -17.27 13.62
N GLN A 24 4.68 -16.98 14.08
CA GLN A 24 4.02 -15.69 13.89
C GLN A 24 4.15 -14.88 15.18
N VAL A 25 4.72 -13.68 15.10
CA VAL A 25 5.00 -12.82 16.26
C VAL A 25 4.28 -11.50 16.08
N ALA A 26 3.63 -11.01 17.15
CA ALA A 26 2.96 -9.72 17.13
C ALA A 26 3.36 -8.82 18.31
N LEU A 27 3.67 -7.56 18.05
CA LEU A 27 3.71 -6.49 19.03
C LEU A 27 2.47 -5.62 18.87
N VAL A 28 1.67 -5.52 19.93
CA VAL A 28 0.40 -4.77 19.94
C VAL A 28 0.50 -3.68 21.00
N VAL A 29 0.43 -2.41 20.58
CA VAL A 29 0.60 -1.23 21.43
C VAL A 29 -0.66 -0.37 21.41
N GLY A 30 -1.10 0.10 22.57
CA GLY A 30 -2.23 1.04 22.70
C GLY A 30 -1.93 2.15 23.70
N ASN A 31 -1.89 3.40 23.22
CA ASN A 31 -1.62 4.57 24.06
C ASN A 31 -2.86 5.48 24.14
N SER A 32 -3.40 5.61 25.36
CA SER A 32 -4.62 6.34 25.71
C SER A 32 -4.36 7.46 26.73
N ASP A 33 -3.55 7.20 27.76
CA ASP A 33 -3.39 8.07 28.93
C ASP A 33 -2.29 9.14 28.77
N TYR A 34 -2.41 9.98 27.74
CA TYR A 34 -1.42 11.03 27.46
C TYR A 34 -1.36 12.08 28.58
N GLN A 35 -0.13 12.43 28.96
CA GLN A 35 0.14 13.37 30.06
C GLN A 35 0.09 14.83 29.60
N SER A 36 0.48 15.10 28.35
CA SER A 36 0.70 16.46 27.84
C SER A 36 -0.29 16.91 26.77
N VAL A 37 -1.19 16.01 26.34
CA VAL A 37 -2.22 16.23 25.31
C VAL A 37 -3.51 15.52 25.69
N GLY A 38 -4.59 15.75 24.94
CA GLY A 38 -5.87 15.10 25.18
C GLY A 38 -5.77 13.56 25.16
N LYS A 39 -6.37 12.93 26.18
CA LYS A 39 -6.49 11.47 26.29
C LYS A 39 -7.38 10.91 25.19
N LEU A 40 -7.11 9.68 24.78
CA LEU A 40 -7.93 8.92 23.83
C LEU A 40 -8.64 7.78 24.55
N ALA A 41 -9.94 7.61 24.30
CA ALA A 41 -10.76 6.67 25.07
C ALA A 41 -10.52 5.22 24.65
N ASN A 42 -10.36 4.97 23.34
CA ASN A 42 -10.42 3.63 22.78
C ASN A 42 -9.09 2.90 22.52
N PRO A 43 -7.91 3.55 22.34
CA PRO A 43 -6.67 2.83 21.98
C PRO A 43 -6.27 1.68 22.90
N ALA A 44 -6.44 1.83 24.22
CA ALA A 44 -6.17 0.75 25.16
C ALA A 44 -7.16 -0.42 25.02
N ASN A 45 -8.43 -0.16 24.69
CA ASN A 45 -9.42 -1.20 24.44
C ASN A 45 -9.16 -1.90 23.10
N ASP A 46 -8.84 -1.12 22.07
CA ASP A 46 -8.50 -1.60 20.74
C ASP A 46 -7.28 -2.52 20.76
N ALA A 47 -6.21 -2.11 21.43
CA ALA A 47 -5.01 -2.94 21.59
C ALA A 47 -5.29 -4.25 22.34
N ARG A 48 -6.14 -4.24 23.38
CA ARG A 48 -6.54 -5.49 24.06
C ARG A 48 -7.30 -6.42 23.13
N LEU A 49 -8.29 -5.90 22.42
CA LEU A 49 -9.12 -6.69 21.49
C LEU A 49 -8.27 -7.31 20.36
N VAL A 50 -7.33 -6.55 19.80
CA VAL A 50 -6.42 -7.03 18.77
C VAL A 50 -5.46 -8.08 19.33
N ALA A 51 -4.86 -7.85 20.50
CA ALA A 51 -3.97 -8.81 21.15
C ALA A 51 -4.67 -10.15 21.43
N GLU A 52 -5.86 -10.12 22.03
CA GLU A 52 -6.67 -11.32 22.30
C GLU A 52 -7.05 -12.06 21.01
N THR A 53 -7.33 -11.31 19.94
CA THR A 53 -7.64 -11.89 18.63
C THR A 53 -6.42 -12.57 18.01
N PHE A 54 -5.26 -11.90 17.98
CA PHE A 54 -4.03 -12.49 17.47
C PHE A 54 -3.56 -13.69 18.29
N GLN A 55 -3.72 -13.66 19.62
CA GLN A 55 -3.43 -14.82 20.45
C GLN A 55 -4.33 -16.02 20.11
N ARG A 56 -5.64 -15.81 19.88
CA ARG A 56 -6.56 -16.86 19.41
C ARG A 56 -6.19 -17.41 18.03
N LEU A 57 -5.59 -16.58 17.19
CA LEU A 57 -5.10 -16.96 15.85
C LEU A 57 -3.69 -17.58 15.87
N GLY A 58 -3.08 -17.76 17.05
CA GLY A 58 -1.82 -18.47 17.21
C GLY A 58 -0.57 -17.59 17.14
N PHE A 59 -0.71 -16.26 17.17
CA PHE A 59 0.45 -15.37 17.27
C PHE A 59 1.07 -15.42 18.68
N THR A 60 2.40 -15.38 18.71
CA THR A 60 3.17 -15.12 19.93
C THR A 60 3.21 -13.61 20.17
N LEU A 61 2.63 -13.16 21.29
CA LEU A 61 2.62 -11.74 21.64
C LEU A 61 3.92 -11.33 22.35
N VAL A 62 4.55 -10.25 21.90
CA VAL A 62 5.66 -9.63 22.61
C VAL A 62 5.16 -9.11 23.97
N GLY A 63 5.76 -9.61 25.04
CA GLY A 63 5.32 -9.32 26.41
C GLY A 63 4.07 -10.08 26.86
N GLY A 64 3.55 -11.01 26.04
CA GLY A 64 2.44 -11.90 26.38
C GLY A 64 1.04 -11.29 26.36
N ALA A 65 0.93 -9.98 26.14
CA ALA A 65 -0.33 -9.24 26.10
C ALA A 65 -0.14 -7.89 25.36
N ALA A 66 -1.23 -7.14 25.18
CA ALA A 66 -1.17 -5.76 24.72
C ALA A 66 -0.27 -4.90 25.62
N GLN A 67 0.59 -4.08 25.01
CA GLN A 67 1.47 -3.14 25.70
C GLN A 67 0.78 -1.76 25.75
N LEU A 68 0.40 -1.32 26.95
CA LEU A 68 -0.47 -0.17 27.13
C LEU A 68 0.26 1.03 27.73
N ASP A 69 -0.12 2.22 27.28
CA ASP A 69 0.29 3.52 27.82
C ASP A 69 1.80 3.64 28.03
N LEU A 70 2.55 3.36 26.97
CA LEU A 70 4.00 3.31 27.00
C LEU A 70 4.60 4.73 26.99
N ASP A 71 5.47 5.00 27.96
CA ASP A 71 6.41 6.11 27.90
C ASP A 71 7.54 5.79 26.90
N LYS A 72 8.36 6.79 26.56
CA LYS A 72 9.41 6.61 25.54
C LYS A 72 10.40 5.49 25.88
N PRO A 73 10.99 5.41 27.10
CA PRO A 73 11.90 4.33 27.45
C PRO A 73 11.27 2.94 27.35
N ARG A 74 10.04 2.75 27.84
CA ARG A 74 9.36 1.46 27.77
C ARG A 74 8.98 1.11 26.33
N PHE A 75 8.58 2.10 25.52
CA PHE A 75 8.29 1.88 24.10
C PHE A 75 9.55 1.39 23.36
N ASP A 76 10.70 2.02 23.57
CA ASP A 76 11.97 1.56 22.99
C ASP A 76 12.33 0.14 23.43
N GLN A 77 12.13 -0.18 24.71
CA GLN A 77 12.39 -1.52 25.25
C GLN A 77 11.51 -2.59 24.61
N VAL A 78 10.21 -2.33 24.41
CA VAL A 78 9.33 -3.32 23.76
C VAL A 78 9.63 -3.49 22.27
N ILE A 79 10.09 -2.44 21.57
CA ILE A 79 10.54 -2.56 20.18
C ILE A 79 11.83 -3.38 20.09
N GLN A 80 12.76 -3.19 21.03
CA GLN A 80 13.96 -4.03 21.12
C GLN A 80 13.61 -5.49 21.44
N ALA A 81 12.64 -5.72 22.33
CA ALA A 81 12.15 -7.06 22.65
C ALA A 81 11.48 -7.72 21.43
N PHE A 82 10.69 -6.95 20.67
CA PHE A 82 10.08 -7.38 19.42
C PHE A 82 11.14 -7.81 18.41
N SER A 83 12.11 -6.95 18.11
CA SER A 83 13.25 -7.25 17.22
C SER A 83 13.94 -8.58 17.58
N LYS A 84 14.22 -8.81 18.87
CA LYS A 84 14.82 -10.07 19.34
C LYS A 84 13.91 -11.28 19.13
N GLN A 85 12.61 -11.14 19.32
CA GLN A 85 11.65 -12.22 19.13
C GLN A 85 11.35 -12.51 17.65
N LEU A 86 11.63 -11.57 16.75
CA LEU A 86 11.48 -11.77 15.31
C LEU A 86 12.56 -12.66 14.69
N LEU A 87 13.65 -12.94 15.40
CA LEU A 87 14.71 -13.82 14.90
C LEU A 87 14.17 -15.23 14.67
N GLY A 88 14.07 -15.63 13.39
CA GLY A 88 13.49 -16.91 12.98
C GLY A 88 11.96 -16.92 12.95
N ALA A 89 11.29 -15.77 13.02
CA ALA A 89 9.87 -15.63 12.77
C ALA A 89 9.59 -15.59 11.25
N ASP A 90 8.51 -16.23 10.81
CA ASP A 90 8.05 -16.15 9.43
C ASP A 90 7.23 -14.88 9.19
N VAL A 91 6.40 -14.50 10.18
CA VAL A 91 5.46 -13.38 10.08
C VAL A 91 5.63 -12.47 11.29
N ALA A 92 5.81 -11.17 11.03
CA ALA A 92 5.86 -10.13 12.03
C ALA A 92 4.66 -9.19 11.88
N VAL A 93 3.94 -8.95 12.98
CA VAL A 93 2.87 -7.96 13.03
C VAL A 93 3.21 -6.89 14.06
N PHE A 94 3.19 -5.63 13.65
CA PHE A 94 3.20 -4.50 14.55
C PHE A 94 1.86 -3.78 14.46
N TYR A 95 1.14 -3.68 15.56
CA TYR A 95 -0.10 -2.93 15.68
C TYR A 95 0.09 -1.77 16.66
N TYR A 96 -0.36 -0.58 16.27
CA TYR A 96 -0.38 0.59 17.15
C TYR A 96 -1.71 1.32 17.06
N ALA A 97 -2.30 1.61 18.23
CA ALA A 97 -3.40 2.55 18.40
C ALA A 97 -2.98 3.73 19.29
N GLY A 98 -3.30 4.97 18.88
CA GLY A 98 -2.96 6.18 19.64
C GLY A 98 -2.76 7.42 18.78
N HIS A 99 -2.05 8.43 19.30
CA HIS A 99 -1.64 9.59 18.53
C HIS A 99 -0.43 9.25 17.65
N GLY A 100 -0.48 9.70 16.40
CA GLY A 100 0.65 9.67 15.47
C GLY A 100 0.83 11.03 14.83
N ILE A 101 2.08 11.44 14.59
CA ILE A 101 2.38 12.72 13.94
C ILE A 101 3.33 12.54 12.77
N GLN A 102 3.31 13.50 11.85
CA GLN A 102 4.29 13.63 10.79
C GLN A 102 5.14 14.88 11.00
N VAL A 103 6.44 14.72 10.87
CA VAL A 103 7.43 15.79 10.87
C VAL A 103 8.40 15.55 9.71
N ARG A 104 8.51 16.50 8.78
CA ARG A 104 9.41 16.43 7.59
C ARG A 104 9.31 15.15 6.75
N GLY A 105 8.09 14.60 6.62
CA GLY A 105 7.89 13.36 5.86
C GLY A 105 8.14 12.07 6.65
N THR A 106 8.54 12.16 7.92
CA THR A 106 8.73 11.02 8.81
C THR A 106 7.53 10.87 9.73
N ASN A 107 7.10 9.63 9.95
CA ASN A 107 6.00 9.27 10.82
C ASN A 107 6.49 8.87 12.19
N TYR A 108 5.90 9.46 13.22
CA TYR A 108 6.22 9.18 14.61
C TYR A 108 4.99 8.72 15.39
N LEU A 109 5.18 7.71 16.23
CA LEU A 109 4.22 7.26 17.23
C LEU A 109 4.51 8.02 18.52
N VAL A 110 3.46 8.44 19.22
CA VAL A 110 3.56 9.33 20.39
C VAL A 110 3.49 8.51 21.68
N PRO A 111 4.57 8.44 22.48
CA PRO A 111 4.51 7.91 23.85
C PRO A 111 3.62 8.77 24.76
N VAL A 112 3.05 8.17 25.81
CA VAL A 112 2.13 8.90 26.71
C VAL A 112 2.79 10.05 27.47
N SER A 113 4.11 9.97 27.67
CA SER A 113 4.93 11.00 28.32
C SER A 113 5.45 12.09 27.38
N ALA A 114 5.16 12.01 26.08
CA ALA A 114 5.75 12.91 25.10
C ALA A 114 5.30 14.37 25.33
N ASN A 115 6.28 15.27 25.42
CA ASN A 115 6.05 16.70 25.64
C ASN A 115 7.02 17.57 24.84
N PRO A 116 7.06 17.47 23.50
CA PRO A 116 7.95 18.27 22.69
C PRO A 116 7.61 19.77 22.81
N ALA A 117 8.64 20.60 22.97
CA ALA A 117 8.52 22.06 22.97
C ALA A 117 8.90 22.66 21.61
N ARG A 118 9.70 21.94 20.82
CA ARG A 118 10.16 22.30 19.48
C ARG A 118 10.29 21.06 18.60
N GLU A 119 10.37 21.28 17.29
CA GLU A 119 10.50 20.20 16.29
C GLU A 119 11.68 19.26 16.56
N ALA A 120 12.84 19.80 16.96
CA ALA A 120 14.04 19.02 17.25
C ALA A 120 13.93 18.13 18.50
N ASP A 121 12.89 18.26 19.31
CA ASP A 121 12.64 17.33 20.43
C ASP A 121 11.95 16.04 19.97
N VAL A 122 11.31 16.04 18.79
CA VAL A 122 10.51 14.93 18.26
C VAL A 122 11.35 13.66 18.15
N ASP A 123 12.56 13.74 17.61
CA ASP A 123 13.45 12.59 17.43
C ASP A 123 13.85 11.91 18.75
N PHE A 124 13.87 12.66 19.85
CA PHE A 124 14.24 12.15 21.18
C PHE A 124 13.04 11.65 21.98
N MET A 125 11.87 12.26 21.77
CA MET A 125 10.67 12.01 22.59
C MET A 125 9.65 11.08 21.93
N MET A 126 9.80 10.77 20.64
CA MET A 126 8.84 9.97 19.89
C MET A 126 9.49 8.77 19.19
N VAL A 127 8.68 7.84 18.72
CA VAL A 127 9.14 6.61 18.06
C VAL A 127 8.97 6.74 16.56
N ASP A 128 10.07 6.73 15.80
CA ASP A 128 10.07 6.66 14.33
C ASP A 128 9.47 5.33 13.85
N VAL A 129 8.41 5.38 13.03
CA VAL A 129 7.82 4.18 12.40
C VAL A 129 8.83 3.49 11.47
N GLY A 130 9.71 4.26 10.83
CA GLY A 130 10.82 3.75 10.04
C GLY A 130 11.80 2.91 10.88
N LEU A 131 11.98 3.21 12.17
CA LEU A 131 12.78 2.36 13.06
C LEU A 131 12.12 1.00 13.23
N VAL A 132 10.81 0.95 13.47
CA VAL A 132 10.06 -0.31 13.59
C VAL A 132 10.20 -1.14 12.32
N LEU A 133 10.00 -0.53 11.16
CA LEU A 133 10.17 -1.18 9.86
C LEU A 133 11.59 -1.73 9.66
N ARG A 134 12.63 -0.96 9.98
CA ARG A 134 14.02 -1.42 9.89
C ARG A 134 14.31 -2.61 10.83
N GLN A 135 13.70 -2.64 12.02
CA GLN A 135 13.84 -3.78 12.94
C GLN A 135 13.17 -5.04 12.37
N MET A 136 12.01 -4.88 11.74
CA MET A 136 11.30 -5.99 11.08
C MET A 136 12.07 -6.51 9.87
N GLU A 137 12.57 -5.62 9.01
CA GLU A 137 13.39 -5.96 7.85
C GLU A 137 14.70 -6.67 8.25
N ALA A 138 15.40 -6.16 9.27
CA ALA A 138 16.64 -6.75 9.76
C ALA A 138 16.47 -8.17 10.34
N ALA A 139 15.26 -8.53 10.77
CA ALA A 139 14.98 -9.87 11.28
C ALA A 139 14.82 -10.92 10.16
N GLY A 140 14.67 -10.51 8.90
CA GLY A 140 14.56 -11.42 7.75
C GLY A 140 13.26 -12.22 7.70
N THR A 141 12.19 -11.70 8.31
CA THR A 141 10.83 -12.25 8.25
C THR A 141 10.31 -12.25 6.82
N LYS A 142 9.54 -13.27 6.45
CA LYS A 142 8.97 -13.42 5.09
C LYS A 142 7.83 -12.45 4.84
N LEU A 143 7.11 -12.09 5.90
CA LEU A 143 5.99 -11.16 5.86
C LEU A 143 6.03 -10.21 7.06
N ASN A 144 6.05 -8.92 6.76
CA ASN A 144 5.96 -7.83 7.72
C ASN A 144 4.62 -7.12 7.55
N ILE A 145 3.86 -6.99 8.63
CA ILE A 145 2.58 -6.31 8.63
C ILE A 145 2.64 -5.20 9.68
N VAL A 146 2.48 -3.96 9.25
CA VAL A 146 2.43 -2.78 10.12
C VAL A 146 1.04 -2.17 10.03
N ILE A 147 0.33 -2.12 11.15
CA ILE A 147 -1.04 -1.66 11.26
C ILE A 147 -1.06 -0.43 12.17
N LEU A 148 -1.44 0.71 11.60
CA LEU A 148 -1.46 2.00 12.29
C LEU A 148 -2.90 2.52 12.41
N ASP A 149 -3.50 2.29 13.57
CA ASP A 149 -4.78 2.85 14.01
C ASP A 149 -4.55 4.15 14.79
N ALA A 150 -3.84 5.08 14.15
CA ALA A 150 -3.42 6.31 14.78
C ALA A 150 -4.22 7.51 14.29
N CYS A 151 -4.65 8.33 15.25
CA CYS A 151 -5.14 9.68 14.97
C CYS A 151 -4.02 10.49 14.33
N ARG A 152 -4.37 11.10 13.20
CA ARG A 152 -3.49 11.83 12.29
C ARG A 152 -3.53 13.36 12.52
N ASN A 153 -4.23 13.80 13.57
CA ASN A 153 -4.20 15.18 14.01
C ASN A 153 -3.00 15.38 14.93
N ASN A 154 -2.15 16.37 14.65
CA ASN A 154 -0.97 16.63 15.47
C ASN A 154 -1.39 17.36 16.77
N PRO A 155 -1.37 16.69 17.94
CA PRO A 155 -1.87 17.28 19.17
C PRO A 155 -0.92 18.36 19.73
N PHE A 156 0.25 18.55 19.11
CA PHE A 156 1.25 19.56 19.47
C PHE A 156 1.27 20.76 18.51
N GLY A 157 0.35 20.85 17.55
CA GLY A 157 0.33 21.92 16.52
C GLY A 157 0.29 23.36 17.08
N GLY A 158 -0.25 23.56 18.29
CA GLY A 158 -0.23 24.85 18.99
C GLY A 158 1.14 25.30 19.49
N ARG A 159 2.14 24.40 19.51
CA ARG A 159 3.49 24.63 20.05
C ARG A 159 4.54 24.87 18.97
N GLY A 160 4.12 25.34 17.80
CA GLY A 160 5.00 25.53 16.64
C GLY A 160 5.36 24.25 15.88
N LEU A 161 4.90 23.09 16.36
CA LEU A 161 4.98 21.79 15.68
C LEU A 161 3.84 21.62 14.66
N ARG A 162 3.58 22.63 13.83
CA ARG A 162 2.52 22.51 12.82
C ARG A 162 2.98 21.57 11.72
N SER A 163 2.28 20.46 11.55
CA SER A 163 2.44 19.63 10.36
C SER A 163 1.95 20.44 9.15
N SER A 164 2.78 20.58 8.12
CA SER A 164 2.42 21.20 6.85
C SER A 164 1.34 20.41 6.10
N ASP A 165 1.29 19.11 6.37
CA ASP A 165 0.36 18.15 5.79
C ASP A 165 -0.49 17.50 6.91
N GLY A 166 -1.78 17.25 6.65
CA GLY A 166 -2.63 16.52 7.58
C GLY A 166 -2.22 15.04 7.66
N GLY A 167 -2.01 14.51 8.87
CA GLY A 167 -1.77 13.07 9.07
C GLY A 167 -0.38 12.54 8.83
N LEU A 168 -0.26 11.21 8.70
CA LEU A 168 1.01 10.51 8.49
C LEU A 168 1.42 10.59 7.00
N ALA A 169 2.72 10.74 6.75
CA ALA A 169 3.32 10.59 5.44
C ALA A 169 3.05 9.19 4.86
N GLN A 170 2.97 9.08 3.54
CA GLN A 170 2.96 7.79 2.89
C GLN A 170 4.37 7.18 2.93
N ILE A 171 4.53 6.06 3.63
CA ILE A 171 5.76 5.27 3.62
C ILE A 171 5.71 4.31 2.43
N ARG A 172 6.80 4.22 1.65
CA ARG A 172 6.98 3.14 0.68
C ARG A 172 7.27 1.85 1.46
N ALA A 173 6.41 0.84 1.28
CA ALA A 173 6.59 -0.46 1.91
C ALA A 173 7.94 -1.09 1.49
N PRO A 174 8.80 -1.49 2.45
CA PRO A 174 9.94 -2.37 2.18
C PRO A 174 9.48 -3.71 1.58
N GLU A 175 10.41 -4.50 1.04
CA GLU A 175 10.09 -5.85 0.53
C GLU A 175 9.42 -6.72 1.61
N GLY A 176 8.55 -7.64 1.19
CA GLY A 176 7.75 -8.47 2.09
C GLY A 176 6.86 -7.70 3.07
N THR A 177 6.55 -6.42 2.84
CA THR A 177 5.85 -5.57 3.82
C THR A 177 4.48 -5.09 3.37
N ILE A 178 3.52 -5.15 4.27
CA ILE A 178 2.19 -4.54 4.17
C ILE A 178 2.04 -3.48 5.26
N LEU A 179 1.73 -2.25 4.86
CA LEU A 179 1.39 -1.13 5.71
C LEU A 179 -0.11 -0.86 5.59
N SER A 180 -0.84 -0.99 6.69
CA SER A 180 -2.27 -0.72 6.76
C SER A 180 -2.53 0.46 7.68
N TYR A 181 -3.16 1.50 7.15
CA TYR A 181 -3.49 2.72 7.87
C TYR A 181 -5.00 2.81 8.07
N ALA A 182 -5.42 3.25 9.26
CA ALA A 182 -6.85 3.39 9.56
C ALA A 182 -7.59 4.42 8.68
N THR A 183 -6.86 5.35 8.08
CA THR A 183 -7.41 6.32 7.12
C THR A 183 -6.37 6.68 6.05
N GLN A 184 -6.85 7.29 4.96
CA GLN A 184 -6.04 7.73 3.83
C GLN A 184 -5.06 8.86 4.21
N PRO A 185 -3.95 9.01 3.47
CA PRO A 185 -3.06 10.17 3.59
C PRO A 185 -3.83 11.49 3.63
N GLY A 186 -3.38 12.48 4.42
CA GLY A 186 -4.07 13.77 4.51
C GLY A 186 -5.24 13.81 5.51
N ASN A 187 -5.76 12.68 5.99
CA ASN A 187 -7.03 12.60 6.70
C ASN A 187 -6.90 12.07 8.13
N VAL A 188 -7.96 12.19 8.93
CA VAL A 188 -8.02 11.79 10.34
C VAL A 188 -8.82 10.50 10.51
N ALA A 189 -8.36 9.60 11.37
CA ALA A 189 -9.10 8.40 11.77
C ALA A 189 -10.01 8.73 12.95
N LEU A 190 -11.20 8.13 12.98
CA LEU A 190 -12.16 8.31 14.06
C LEU A 190 -11.82 7.36 15.21
N ASP A 191 -11.85 7.88 16.44
CA ASP A 191 -11.68 7.06 17.66
C ASP A 191 -12.87 6.10 17.86
N GLY A 192 -14.06 6.46 17.37
CA GLY A 192 -15.31 5.74 17.61
C GLY A 192 -16.00 6.14 18.93
N ASP A 193 -17.27 5.81 19.08
CA ASP A 193 -18.12 6.16 20.22
C ASP A 193 -18.63 4.94 21.00
N ASP A 194 -18.35 3.73 20.52
CA ASP A 194 -18.88 2.47 21.04
C ASP A 194 -17.83 1.62 21.78
N GLY A 195 -16.74 2.25 22.24
CA GLY A 195 -15.65 1.62 22.99
C GLY A 195 -14.51 1.07 22.16
N HIS A 196 -14.61 1.14 20.82
CA HIS A 196 -13.56 0.74 19.88
C HIS A 196 -13.53 1.64 18.64
N SER A 197 -12.38 1.74 17.98
CA SER A 197 -12.32 2.43 16.68
C SER A 197 -13.07 1.66 15.59
N PRO A 198 -13.67 2.34 14.60
CA PRO A 198 -14.29 1.68 13.45
C PRO A 198 -13.31 0.78 12.69
N TYR A 199 -12.03 1.17 12.67
CA TYR A 199 -10.98 0.40 12.01
C TYR A 199 -10.65 -0.88 12.77
N THR A 200 -10.48 -0.81 14.09
CA THR A 200 -10.16 -1.97 14.92
C THR A 200 -11.30 -2.98 14.92
N ARG A 201 -12.56 -2.54 14.98
CA ARG A 201 -13.72 -3.44 14.81
C ARG A 201 -13.66 -4.18 13.48
N ALA A 202 -13.50 -3.43 12.39
CA ALA A 202 -13.45 -4.01 11.05
C ALA A 202 -12.25 -4.96 10.87
N LEU A 203 -11.10 -4.63 11.44
CA LEU A 203 -9.89 -5.45 11.43
C LEU A 203 -10.13 -6.80 12.10
N VAL A 204 -10.59 -6.78 13.35
CA VAL A 204 -10.83 -7.98 14.16
C VAL A 204 -11.86 -8.88 13.49
N ASP A 205 -12.91 -8.31 12.90
CA ASP A 205 -13.90 -9.06 12.12
C ASP A 205 -13.33 -9.70 10.86
N ALA A 206 -12.38 -9.05 10.17
CA ALA A 206 -11.81 -9.54 8.92
C ALA A 206 -10.76 -10.63 9.16
N VAL A 207 -9.84 -10.42 10.11
CA VAL A 207 -8.72 -11.36 10.36
C VAL A 207 -9.18 -12.70 10.94
N GLN A 208 -10.35 -12.73 11.58
CA GLN A 208 -10.93 -13.97 12.11
C GLN A 208 -11.67 -14.80 11.05
N ARG A 209 -11.88 -14.29 9.82
CA ARG A 209 -12.60 -15.01 8.77
C ARG A 209 -11.65 -15.95 8.01
N PRO A 210 -11.90 -17.28 8.05
CA PRO A 210 -11.13 -18.21 7.25
C PRO A 210 -11.28 -17.94 5.76
N GLY A 211 -10.23 -18.19 4.98
CA GLY A 211 -10.23 -18.06 3.52
C GLY A 211 -10.05 -16.65 2.98
N LEU A 212 -9.95 -15.62 3.84
CA LEU A 212 -9.51 -14.30 3.42
C LEU A 212 -7.99 -14.22 3.47
N ASP A 213 -7.34 -14.10 2.32
CA ASP A 213 -5.91 -13.78 2.31
C ASP A 213 -5.67 -12.37 2.88
N VAL A 214 -4.44 -12.08 3.28
CA VAL A 214 -4.07 -10.83 3.96
C VAL A 214 -4.50 -9.56 3.20
N LEU A 215 -4.38 -9.54 1.87
CA LEU A 215 -4.77 -8.38 1.06
C LEU A 215 -6.30 -8.28 0.95
N GLN A 216 -6.98 -9.42 0.78
CA GLN A 216 -8.44 -9.48 0.83
C GLN A 216 -8.99 -9.05 2.19
N ALA A 217 -8.35 -9.46 3.29
CA ALA A 217 -8.73 -9.08 4.64
C ALA A 217 -8.65 -7.56 4.80
N PHE A 218 -7.54 -6.94 4.41
CA PHE A 218 -7.43 -5.48 4.48
C PHE A 218 -8.36 -4.73 3.52
N ASN A 219 -8.63 -5.26 2.34
CA ASN A 219 -9.67 -4.70 1.47
C ASN A 219 -11.05 -4.76 2.14
N GLN A 220 -11.39 -5.88 2.79
CA GLN A 220 -12.62 -6.03 3.55
C GLN A 220 -12.70 -5.05 4.73
N VAL A 221 -11.59 -4.80 5.43
CA VAL A 221 -11.50 -3.74 6.44
C VAL A 221 -11.88 -2.39 5.85
N GLY A 222 -11.26 -2.02 4.71
CA GLY A 222 -11.56 -0.79 3.99
C GLY A 222 -13.04 -0.62 3.65
N LEU A 223 -13.67 -1.67 3.11
CA LEU A 223 -15.09 -1.67 2.77
C LEU A 223 -15.99 -1.51 4.00
N THR A 224 -15.67 -2.21 5.10
CA THR A 224 -16.45 -2.16 6.34
C THR A 224 -16.35 -0.77 6.99
N VAL A 225 -15.15 -0.19 7.09
CA VAL A 225 -14.95 1.15 7.67
C VAL A 225 -15.63 2.22 6.82
N LYS A 226 -15.48 2.16 5.50
CA LYS A 226 -16.15 3.11 4.60
C LYS A 226 -17.66 3.08 4.78
N LYS A 227 -18.24 1.89 4.94
CA LYS A 227 -19.68 1.73 5.22
C LYS A 227 -20.06 2.28 6.59
N ALA A 228 -19.33 1.90 7.65
CA ALA A 228 -19.63 2.28 9.03
C ALA A 228 -19.51 3.79 9.28
N THR A 229 -18.62 4.46 8.55
CA THR A 229 -18.34 5.89 8.73
C THR A 229 -19.03 6.77 7.68
N ALA A 230 -19.97 6.23 6.90
CA ALA A 230 -20.61 6.94 5.78
C ALA A 230 -19.58 7.60 4.83
N SER A 231 -18.48 6.90 4.56
CA SER A 231 -17.31 7.35 3.77
C SER A 231 -16.50 8.51 4.37
N ALA A 232 -16.72 8.90 5.63
CA ALA A 232 -15.90 9.89 6.31
C ALA A 232 -14.47 9.39 6.59
N GLN A 233 -14.28 8.07 6.69
CA GLN A 233 -12.99 7.43 6.86
C GLN A 233 -12.78 6.35 5.80
N GLN A 234 -11.60 6.37 5.17
CA GLN A 234 -11.22 5.39 4.15
C GLN A 234 -9.85 4.82 4.50
N PRO A 235 -9.77 3.59 5.04
CA PRO A 235 -8.50 2.92 5.28
C PRO A 235 -7.65 2.82 4.02
N TRP A 236 -6.33 2.84 4.22
CA TRP A 236 -5.36 2.83 3.13
C TRP A 236 -4.33 1.75 3.33
N VAL A 237 -3.98 1.04 2.26
CA VAL A 237 -2.99 -0.03 2.29
C VAL A 237 -1.87 0.31 1.30
N ALA A 238 -0.64 0.23 1.76
CA ALA A 238 0.54 0.20 0.91
C ALA A 238 1.21 -1.17 1.08
N SER A 239 1.56 -1.83 -0.02
CA SER A 239 2.21 -3.14 0.04
C SER A 239 3.33 -3.23 -0.97
N SER A 240 4.37 -3.98 -0.62
CA SER A 240 5.29 -4.58 -1.59
C SER A 240 4.76 -5.95 -2.00
N PRO A 241 5.32 -6.59 -3.03
CA PRO A 241 5.17 -8.03 -3.21
C PRO A 241 5.50 -8.79 -1.91
N ILE A 242 4.74 -9.84 -1.64
CA ILE A 242 4.94 -10.78 -0.53
C ILE A 242 5.08 -12.18 -1.13
N ASP A 243 5.89 -13.02 -0.50
CA ASP A 243 6.05 -14.40 -0.95
C ASP A 243 4.90 -15.28 -0.49
N GLY A 244 4.19 -15.87 -1.46
CA GLY A 244 3.07 -16.78 -1.21
C GLY A 244 1.80 -16.08 -0.74
N THR A 245 0.95 -16.84 -0.03
CA THR A 245 -0.34 -16.36 0.47
C THR A 245 -0.38 -16.53 1.98
N PHE A 246 -0.77 -15.47 2.69
CA PHE A 246 -0.97 -15.51 4.13
C PHE A 246 -2.44 -15.37 4.48
N TYR A 247 -2.91 -16.19 5.43
CA TYR A 247 -4.26 -16.15 5.99
C TYR A 247 -4.15 -16.04 7.51
N PHE A 248 -4.79 -15.05 8.11
CA PHE A 248 -4.80 -14.89 9.57
C PHE A 248 -5.52 -16.06 10.27
N ALA A 249 -6.69 -16.47 9.76
CA ALA A 249 -7.49 -17.57 10.31
C ALA A 249 -7.40 -18.88 9.50
N GLY A 250 -6.34 -19.01 8.68
CA GLY A 250 -6.19 -20.14 7.76
C GLY A 250 -7.10 -20.07 6.52
N PRO A 251 -6.91 -20.98 5.56
CA PRO A 251 -7.73 -21.07 4.35
C PRO A 251 -9.16 -21.55 4.67
N ALA A 252 -10.09 -21.38 3.73
CA ALA A 252 -11.48 -21.78 3.92
C ALA A 252 -11.60 -23.31 4.11
N ALA A 253 -12.51 -23.75 4.98
CA ALA A 253 -12.79 -25.18 5.18
C ALA A 253 -13.17 -25.84 3.85
N GLY A 254 -12.39 -26.85 3.43
CA GLY A 254 -12.55 -27.54 2.13
C GLY A 254 -11.52 -27.14 1.07
N GLN A 255 -10.68 -26.14 1.33
CA GLN A 255 -9.42 -25.94 0.62
C GLN A 255 -8.30 -26.58 1.44
N PRO A 256 -7.50 -27.51 0.90
CA PRO A 256 -6.37 -28.04 1.64
C PRO A 256 -5.45 -26.89 2.05
N ALA A 257 -5.09 -26.83 3.33
CA ALA A 257 -3.96 -26.03 3.78
C ALA A 257 -2.74 -26.51 3.00
N VAL A 258 -2.24 -25.67 2.08
CA VAL A 258 -0.97 -25.91 1.42
C VAL A 258 0.10 -25.69 2.49
N VAL A 259 0.34 -26.73 3.28
CA VAL A 259 1.60 -26.86 4.03
C VAL A 259 2.72 -26.67 3.03
N ALA A 260 3.70 -25.86 3.41
CA ALA A 260 4.93 -25.59 2.66
C ALA A 260 5.66 -26.91 2.35
N ALA A 261 5.25 -27.58 1.28
CA ALA A 261 6.02 -28.52 0.53
C ALA A 261 6.49 -27.77 -0.71
N ALA A 262 7.79 -27.85 -1.00
CA ALA A 262 8.41 -27.27 -2.18
C ALA A 262 7.48 -27.40 -3.39
N VAL A 263 7.07 -26.27 -3.96
CA VAL A 263 6.18 -26.23 -5.11
C VAL A 263 6.96 -26.82 -6.29
N THR A 264 6.76 -28.11 -6.56
CA THR A 264 6.94 -28.62 -7.91
C THR A 264 5.74 -28.09 -8.71
N PRO A 265 5.97 -27.31 -9.78
CA PRO A 265 4.88 -26.76 -10.58
C PRO A 265 4.04 -27.90 -11.19
N PRO A 266 2.72 -27.70 -11.38
CA PRO A 266 1.90 -28.67 -12.08
C PRO A 266 2.48 -28.90 -13.49
N PRO A 267 2.44 -30.14 -14.01
CA PRO A 267 2.95 -30.43 -15.34
C PRO A 267 2.22 -29.55 -16.35
N ALA A 268 2.99 -28.87 -17.19
CA ALA A 268 2.47 -28.10 -18.29
C ALA A 268 1.50 -28.97 -19.12
N PRO A 269 0.36 -28.42 -19.57
CA PRO A 269 -0.50 -29.14 -20.50
C PRO A 269 0.32 -29.51 -21.75
N PRO A 270 0.08 -30.68 -22.37
CA PRO A 270 0.83 -31.12 -23.53
C PRO A 270 0.76 -30.06 -24.64
N PRO A 271 1.84 -29.89 -25.43
CA PRO A 271 1.89 -28.89 -26.48
C PRO A 271 0.96 -29.29 -27.62
N SER A 272 -0.33 -28.98 -27.49
CA SER A 272 -1.28 -28.98 -28.58
C SER A 272 -1.30 -27.58 -29.16
N LEU A 273 -0.50 -27.38 -30.21
CA LEU A 273 -0.58 -26.31 -31.21
C LEU A 273 -1.27 -25.03 -30.71
N ALA A 274 -0.57 -24.24 -29.89
CA ALA A 274 -0.93 -22.85 -29.71
C ALA A 274 -0.87 -22.20 -31.10
N SER A 275 -2.02 -21.89 -31.69
CA SER A 275 -2.05 -21.10 -32.91
C SER A 275 -1.31 -19.79 -32.63
N ALA A 276 -0.37 -19.42 -33.51
CA ALA A 276 0.35 -18.16 -33.41
C ALA A 276 -0.68 -17.01 -33.27
N PRO A 277 -0.40 -16.01 -32.42
CA PRO A 277 -1.33 -14.90 -32.21
C PRO A 277 -1.66 -14.21 -33.53
N ARG A 278 -2.94 -13.91 -33.77
CA ARG A 278 -3.35 -13.15 -34.96
C ARG A 278 -3.25 -11.66 -34.64
N SER A 279 -2.93 -10.83 -35.62
CA SER A 279 -2.87 -9.37 -35.41
C SER A 279 -4.18 -8.78 -34.88
N ALA A 280 -5.33 -9.39 -35.20
CA ALA A 280 -6.64 -8.98 -34.69
C ALA A 280 -6.86 -9.24 -33.19
N ASP A 281 -5.99 -10.02 -32.54
CA ASP A 281 -6.09 -10.33 -31.11
C ASP A 281 -5.53 -9.21 -30.21
N PHE A 282 -4.96 -8.17 -30.81
CA PHE A 282 -4.24 -7.11 -30.12
C PHE A 282 -4.83 -5.73 -30.41
N VAL A 283 -4.91 -4.86 -29.40
CA VAL A 283 -5.36 -3.47 -29.59
C VAL A 283 -4.35 -2.69 -30.43
N PHE A 284 -3.06 -2.91 -30.16
CA PHE A 284 -1.95 -2.40 -30.96
C PHE A 284 -0.96 -3.54 -31.25
N PRO A 285 -1.08 -4.20 -32.42
CA PRO A 285 -0.33 -5.42 -32.73
C PRO A 285 1.18 -5.27 -32.56
N ASP A 286 1.74 -4.13 -32.97
CA ASP A 286 3.19 -3.89 -32.97
C ASP A 286 3.70 -3.13 -31.71
N SER A 287 2.89 -3.04 -30.65
CA SER A 287 3.25 -2.27 -29.43
C SER A 287 4.42 -2.85 -28.62
N ASP A 288 4.88 -4.06 -28.95
CA ASP A 288 6.09 -4.69 -28.42
C ASP A 288 7.38 -4.27 -29.15
N GLN A 289 7.25 -3.71 -30.36
CA GLN A 289 8.38 -3.42 -31.27
C GLN A 289 8.42 -1.98 -31.76
N ARG A 290 7.28 -1.30 -31.86
CA ARG A 290 7.14 0.08 -32.35
C ARG A 290 6.69 1.00 -31.24
N LEU A 291 7.30 2.18 -31.15
CA LEU A 291 6.80 3.27 -30.30
C LEU A 291 5.45 3.77 -30.82
N LEU A 292 4.45 3.76 -29.95
CA LEU A 292 3.16 4.38 -30.16
C LEU A 292 3.28 5.90 -30.05
N SER A 293 2.39 6.59 -30.74
CA SER A 293 2.25 8.03 -30.71
C SER A 293 0.85 8.43 -30.23
N VAL A 294 0.67 9.68 -29.81
CA VAL A 294 -0.65 10.20 -29.43
C VAL A 294 -1.66 10.09 -30.57
N ALA A 295 -1.21 10.17 -31.83
CA ALA A 295 -2.06 9.96 -33.00
C ALA A 295 -2.59 8.52 -33.08
N ASP A 296 -1.77 7.52 -32.72
CA ASP A 296 -2.19 6.11 -32.68
C ASP A 296 -3.32 5.87 -31.66
N LEU A 297 -3.39 6.70 -30.61
CA LEU A 297 -4.39 6.59 -29.54
C LEU A 297 -5.71 7.34 -29.84
N GLN A 298 -5.77 8.11 -30.92
CA GLN A 298 -6.94 8.92 -31.24
C GLN A 298 -8.17 8.04 -31.51
N GLY A 299 -9.31 8.41 -30.91
CA GLY A 299 -10.56 7.69 -31.04
C GLY A 299 -10.69 6.45 -30.16
N ARG A 300 -9.67 6.10 -29.36
CA ARG A 300 -9.74 5.00 -28.39
C ARG A 300 -10.40 5.42 -27.08
N THR A 301 -11.22 4.53 -26.56
CA THR A 301 -11.86 4.66 -25.25
C THR A 301 -10.87 4.35 -24.13
N LYS A 302 -11.17 4.80 -22.91
CA LYS A 302 -10.33 4.50 -21.73
C LYS A 302 -10.18 3.01 -21.47
N ASP A 303 -11.24 2.24 -21.69
CA ASP A 303 -11.20 0.79 -21.51
C ASP A 303 -10.29 0.13 -22.55
N GLU A 304 -10.33 0.57 -23.80
CA GLU A 304 -9.38 0.11 -24.83
C GLU A 304 -7.93 0.46 -24.49
N LEU A 305 -7.66 1.66 -23.96
CA LEU A 305 -6.32 2.05 -23.52
C LEU A 305 -5.85 1.24 -22.30
N ARG A 306 -6.75 0.96 -21.36
CA ARG A 306 -6.49 0.08 -20.22
C ARG A 306 -6.19 -1.34 -20.67
N ILE A 307 -6.92 -1.87 -21.64
CA ILE A 307 -6.67 -3.18 -22.22
C ILE A 307 -5.33 -3.17 -22.96
N ALA A 308 -5.06 -2.17 -23.82
CA ALA A 308 -3.79 -2.03 -24.54
C ALA A 308 -2.58 -1.97 -23.60
N ARG A 309 -2.65 -1.19 -22.52
CA ARG A 309 -1.56 -1.09 -21.53
C ARG A 309 -1.32 -2.45 -20.87
N ASN A 310 -2.37 -3.11 -20.43
CA ASN A 310 -2.27 -4.42 -19.79
C ASN A 310 -1.87 -5.54 -20.76
N GLU A 311 -2.20 -5.41 -22.04
CA GLU A 311 -1.84 -6.37 -23.09
C GLU A 311 -0.32 -6.47 -23.26
N ILE A 312 0.42 -5.36 -23.19
CA ILE A 312 1.89 -5.35 -23.23
C ILE A 312 2.47 -6.24 -22.11
N PHE A 313 1.91 -6.15 -20.91
CA PHE A 313 2.28 -7.01 -19.81
C PHE A 313 1.80 -8.47 -20.00
N ALA A 314 0.60 -8.66 -20.56
CA ALA A 314 0.04 -9.99 -20.84
C ALA A 314 0.91 -10.79 -21.82
N ARG A 315 1.47 -10.14 -22.85
CA ARG A 315 2.40 -10.76 -23.83
C ARG A 315 3.63 -11.37 -23.17
N ARG A 316 4.04 -10.82 -22.01
CA ARG A 316 5.16 -11.31 -21.21
C ARG A 316 4.72 -12.24 -20.07
N GLY A 317 3.46 -12.64 -20.05
CA GLY A 317 2.90 -13.59 -19.10
C GLY A 317 2.57 -12.98 -17.74
N ARG A 318 2.21 -11.69 -17.66
CA ARG A 318 1.76 -11.07 -16.40
C ARG A 318 0.53 -11.75 -15.82
N TYR A 319 0.57 -12.15 -14.56
CA TYR A 319 -0.64 -12.47 -13.80
C TYR A 319 -1.48 -11.22 -13.53
N PHE A 320 -2.81 -11.32 -13.67
CA PHE A 320 -3.74 -10.25 -13.33
C PHE A 320 -4.55 -10.59 -12.07
N SER A 321 -4.62 -9.65 -11.13
CA SER A 321 -5.47 -9.76 -9.93
C SER A 321 -6.90 -9.25 -10.17
N SER A 322 -7.14 -8.51 -11.26
CA SER A 322 -8.48 -8.04 -11.67
C SER A 322 -9.22 -9.20 -12.33
N PRO A 323 -10.38 -9.63 -11.80
CA PRO A 323 -11.19 -10.69 -12.39
C PRO A 323 -11.56 -10.39 -13.85
N GLU A 324 -11.77 -9.12 -14.18
CA GLU A 324 -12.12 -8.66 -15.52
C GLU A 324 -10.96 -8.84 -16.50
N LEU A 325 -9.74 -8.43 -16.12
CA LEU A 325 -8.54 -8.59 -16.96
C LEU A 325 -8.15 -10.07 -17.09
N THR A 326 -8.24 -10.83 -16.01
CA THR A 326 -8.02 -12.28 -16.04
C THR A 326 -9.00 -12.97 -16.99
N THR A 327 -10.29 -12.63 -16.88
CA THR A 327 -11.34 -13.18 -17.76
C THR A 327 -11.13 -12.74 -19.21
N TYR A 328 -10.69 -11.51 -19.44
CA TYR A 328 -10.43 -10.98 -20.78
C TYR A 328 -9.26 -11.71 -21.46
N PHE A 329 -8.09 -11.75 -20.83
CA PHE A 329 -6.88 -12.31 -21.45
C PHE A 329 -6.88 -13.83 -21.54
N SER A 330 -7.57 -14.53 -20.62
CA SER A 330 -7.68 -16.00 -20.66
C SER A 330 -8.45 -16.55 -21.86
N LYS A 331 -9.10 -15.69 -22.65
CA LYS A 331 -9.75 -16.07 -23.92
C LYS A 331 -8.75 -16.29 -25.05
N PHE A 332 -7.53 -15.74 -24.92
CA PHE A 332 -6.52 -15.81 -25.96
C PHE A 332 -5.55 -16.96 -25.72
N ALA A 333 -5.39 -17.83 -26.71
CA ALA A 333 -4.47 -18.96 -26.63
C ALA A 333 -2.99 -18.55 -26.48
N TRP A 334 -2.63 -17.32 -26.87
CA TRP A 334 -1.28 -16.78 -26.74
C TRP A 334 -0.95 -16.30 -25.32
N TYR A 335 -1.96 -16.00 -24.49
CA TYR A 335 -1.74 -15.53 -23.14
C TYR A 335 -1.47 -16.71 -22.21
N VAL A 336 -0.22 -16.86 -21.80
CA VAL A 336 0.22 -17.86 -20.84
C VAL A 336 0.77 -17.12 -19.62
N PRO A 337 0.02 -17.07 -18.50
CA PRO A 337 0.47 -16.37 -17.30
C PRO A 337 1.62 -17.13 -16.62
N ARG A 338 2.73 -16.43 -16.34
CA ARG A 338 4.02 -16.99 -15.88
C ARG A 338 4.72 -16.17 -14.81
N THR A 339 4.44 -14.87 -14.69
CA THR A 339 5.14 -13.95 -13.78
C THR A 339 4.22 -12.83 -13.31
N TRP A 340 4.42 -12.29 -12.10
CA TRP A 340 3.66 -11.13 -11.62
C TRP A 340 4.21 -9.81 -12.15
N ASP A 341 5.52 -9.76 -12.41
CA ASP A 341 6.21 -8.58 -12.91
C ASP A 341 7.12 -8.97 -14.08
N PRO A 342 6.58 -8.96 -15.32
CA PRO A 342 7.42 -9.24 -16.47
C PRO A 342 8.35 -8.07 -16.77
N VAL A 343 9.61 -8.38 -17.02
CA VAL A 343 10.58 -7.39 -17.51
C VAL A 343 10.16 -6.92 -18.90
N LEU A 344 9.90 -5.62 -19.02
CA LEU A 344 9.58 -4.96 -20.28
C LEU A 344 10.85 -4.47 -20.97
N ASN A 345 10.86 -4.52 -22.30
CA ASN A 345 11.89 -3.85 -23.08
C ASN A 345 11.65 -2.32 -23.09
N PRO A 346 12.63 -1.50 -23.52
CA PRO A 346 12.49 -0.04 -23.50
C PRO A 346 11.31 0.52 -24.32
N VAL A 347 10.96 -0.14 -25.43
CA VAL A 347 9.83 0.27 -26.29
C VAL A 347 8.51 -0.02 -25.59
N GLU A 348 8.36 -1.22 -25.01
CA GLU A 348 7.20 -1.64 -24.22
C GLU A 348 6.98 -0.71 -23.02
N ALA A 349 8.04 -0.38 -22.29
CA ALA A 349 7.96 0.54 -21.15
C ALA A 349 7.50 1.95 -21.58
N ALA A 350 8.08 2.50 -22.64
CA ALA A 350 7.69 3.81 -23.16
C ALA A 350 6.24 3.84 -23.67
N ASN A 351 5.77 2.74 -24.27
CA ASN A 351 4.39 2.59 -24.71
C ASN A 351 3.41 2.47 -23.54
N VAL A 352 3.76 1.71 -22.49
CA VAL A 352 2.99 1.64 -21.25
C VAL A 352 2.84 3.02 -20.62
N ASP A 353 3.93 3.80 -20.56
CA ASP A 353 3.91 5.17 -20.02
C ASP A 353 3.05 6.12 -20.87
N LEU A 354 3.06 5.97 -22.20
CA LEU A 354 2.19 6.74 -23.08
C LEU A 354 0.71 6.37 -22.87
N LEU A 355 0.41 5.07 -22.81
CA LEU A 355 -0.94 4.55 -22.63
C LEU A 355 -1.49 4.93 -21.25
N ASP A 356 -0.67 4.87 -20.20
CA ASP A 356 -1.06 5.29 -18.85
C ASP A 356 -1.30 6.80 -18.77
N ARG A 357 -0.46 7.62 -19.43
CA ARG A 357 -0.72 9.07 -19.53
C ARG A 357 -2.02 9.36 -20.28
N ALA A 358 -2.32 8.61 -21.34
CA ALA A 358 -3.56 8.78 -22.10
C ALA A 358 -4.80 8.27 -21.33
N GLU A 359 -4.66 7.21 -20.53
CA GLU A 359 -5.72 6.64 -19.68
C GLU A 359 -6.00 7.54 -18.46
N ASN A 360 -4.94 7.96 -17.76
CA ASN A 360 -4.96 8.45 -16.38
C ASN A 360 -4.28 9.82 -16.15
N GLY A 361 -3.56 10.38 -17.12
CA GLY A 361 -2.94 11.71 -17.00
C GLY A 361 -1.60 11.76 -16.25
N GLY A 362 -0.87 10.64 -16.12
CA GLY A 362 0.42 10.54 -15.42
C GLY A 362 0.29 10.08 -13.95
N PRO A 363 1.40 9.90 -13.21
CA PRO A 363 1.37 9.49 -11.81
C PRO A 363 0.59 10.53 -11.00
N ASN A 364 -0.53 10.12 -10.40
CA ASN A 364 -1.46 10.97 -9.63
C ASN A 364 -2.17 12.08 -10.44
N GLY A 365 -2.18 12.01 -11.78
CA GLY A 365 -2.87 12.98 -12.64
C GLY A 365 -2.13 14.31 -12.83
N PHE A 366 -0.82 14.34 -12.55
CA PHE A 366 0.05 15.47 -12.83
C PHE A 366 0.98 15.19 -14.01
N ILE A 367 1.14 16.18 -14.89
CA ILE A 367 2.08 16.18 -16.00
C ILE A 367 3.51 16.37 -15.48
N PHE A 368 3.70 17.24 -14.48
CA PHE A 368 4.99 17.42 -13.80
C PHE A 368 4.80 17.48 -12.28
N PRO A 369 4.77 16.34 -11.56
CA PRO A 369 4.43 16.27 -10.14
C PRO A 369 5.22 17.21 -9.20
N ASP A 370 6.41 17.65 -9.61
CA ASP A 370 7.35 18.49 -8.87
C ASP A 370 7.52 19.92 -9.42
N SER A 371 6.69 20.35 -10.38
CA SER A 371 6.77 21.69 -10.98
C SER A 371 6.46 22.85 -10.02
N ASP A 372 5.99 22.56 -8.82
CA ASP A 372 5.74 23.50 -7.72
C ASP A 372 7.01 23.85 -6.93
N ARG A 373 8.07 23.03 -7.05
CA ARG A 373 9.29 23.08 -6.21
C ARG A 373 10.60 22.97 -6.98
N ARG A 374 10.57 22.56 -8.26
CA ARG A 374 11.74 22.46 -9.13
C ARG A 374 11.53 23.21 -10.44
N LEU A 375 12.61 23.82 -10.96
CA LEU A 375 12.62 24.38 -12.30
C LEU A 375 12.59 23.28 -13.38
N LEU A 376 11.67 23.43 -14.32
CA LEU A 376 11.58 22.61 -15.53
C LEU A 376 12.68 23.02 -16.52
N THR A 377 13.06 22.09 -17.39
CA THR A 377 14.07 22.31 -18.41
C THR A 377 13.45 22.37 -19.81
N PRO A 378 14.09 23.08 -20.77
CA PRO A 378 13.64 23.08 -22.16
C PRO A 378 13.56 21.68 -22.79
N ALA A 379 14.43 20.74 -22.37
CA ALA A 379 14.44 19.37 -22.88
C ALA A 379 13.26 18.53 -22.38
N GLU A 380 12.78 18.79 -21.16
CA GLU A 380 11.55 18.18 -20.63
C GLU A 380 10.32 18.69 -21.40
N LEU A 381 10.28 20.01 -21.66
CA LEU A 381 9.17 20.65 -22.35
C LEU A 381 9.14 20.41 -23.85
N SER A 382 10.29 20.21 -24.50
CA SER A 382 10.37 19.96 -25.95
C SER A 382 9.74 18.63 -26.37
N ARG A 383 9.46 17.74 -25.41
CA ARG A 383 8.79 16.45 -25.64
C ARG A 383 7.26 16.56 -25.61
N LEU A 384 6.72 17.72 -25.26
CA LEU A 384 5.29 17.96 -25.15
C LEU A 384 4.74 18.71 -26.37
N SER A 385 3.54 18.34 -26.80
CA SER A 385 2.76 19.06 -27.79
C SER A 385 2.26 20.42 -27.26
N LYS A 386 1.82 21.31 -28.16
CA LYS A 386 1.22 22.62 -27.77
C LYS A 386 0.01 22.45 -26.84
N ALA A 387 -0.77 21.39 -27.00
CA ALA A 387 -1.90 21.06 -26.12
C ALA A 387 -1.43 20.61 -24.73
N GLU A 388 -0.40 19.77 -24.66
CA GLU A 388 0.18 19.32 -23.39
C GLU A 388 0.92 20.45 -22.66
N LEU A 389 1.61 21.34 -23.37
CA LEU A 389 2.17 22.56 -22.78
C LEU A 389 1.08 23.46 -22.19
N ARG A 390 -0.08 23.57 -22.86
CA ARG A 390 -1.25 24.27 -22.31
C ARG A 390 -1.78 23.60 -21.06
N LEU A 391 -1.86 22.26 -21.02
CA LEU A 391 -2.28 21.53 -19.83
C LEU A 391 -1.25 21.67 -18.69
N ALA A 392 0.04 21.50 -18.97
CA ALA A 392 1.13 21.62 -18.00
C ALA A 392 1.18 23.02 -17.37
N LYS A 393 1.00 24.06 -18.17
CA LYS A 393 0.86 25.43 -17.67
C LYS A 393 -0.35 25.55 -16.75
N ASN A 394 -1.52 25.11 -17.20
CA ASN A 394 -2.75 25.26 -16.43
C ASN A 394 -2.76 24.36 -15.19
N GLU A 395 -2.01 23.27 -15.16
CA GLU A 395 -1.82 22.43 -13.98
C GLU A 395 -1.16 23.21 -12.83
N ILE A 396 -0.11 24.00 -13.12
CA ILE A 396 0.55 24.85 -12.12
C ILE A 396 -0.46 25.80 -11.47
N PHE A 397 -1.35 26.38 -12.28
CA PHE A 397 -2.43 27.23 -11.77
C PHE A 397 -3.53 26.44 -11.06
N ALA A 398 -3.89 25.26 -11.56
CA ALA A 398 -4.90 24.38 -10.99
C ALA A 398 -4.52 23.96 -9.56
N ARG A 399 -3.23 23.68 -9.30
CA ARG A 399 -2.70 23.39 -7.95
C ARG A 399 -2.96 24.50 -6.94
N ARG A 400 -3.04 25.74 -7.40
CA ARG A 400 -3.35 26.92 -6.57
C ARG A 400 -4.84 27.27 -6.58
N GLY A 401 -5.69 26.38 -7.08
CA GLY A 401 -7.14 26.52 -7.08
C GLY A 401 -7.69 27.46 -8.15
N ARG A 402 -6.99 27.62 -9.29
CA ARG A 402 -7.48 28.47 -10.38
C ARG A 402 -8.82 28.00 -10.91
N LEU A 403 -9.81 28.90 -10.92
CA LEU A 403 -11.04 28.74 -11.69
C LEU A 403 -10.73 28.87 -13.18
N PHE A 404 -11.14 27.87 -13.96
CA PHE A 404 -11.06 27.92 -15.43
C PHE A 404 -12.41 28.33 -16.00
N ASP A 405 -12.45 29.10 -17.07
CA ASP A 405 -13.66 29.36 -17.86
C ASP A 405 -13.88 28.29 -18.94
N ALA A 406 -12.78 27.87 -19.56
CA ALA A 406 -12.79 26.93 -20.68
C ALA A 406 -13.33 25.56 -20.26
N ALA A 407 -14.36 25.08 -20.96
CA ALA A 407 -15.08 23.86 -20.61
C ALA A 407 -14.16 22.62 -20.63
N ASP A 408 -13.21 22.59 -21.55
CA ASP A 408 -12.21 21.53 -21.67
C ASP A 408 -11.28 21.48 -20.45
N LEU A 409 -10.81 22.63 -19.96
CA LEU A 409 -9.97 22.70 -18.75
C LEU A 409 -10.76 22.38 -17.48
N LYS A 410 -12.01 22.82 -17.38
CA LYS A 410 -12.91 22.43 -16.28
C LYS A 410 -13.11 20.91 -16.23
N ALA A 411 -13.43 20.30 -17.37
CA ALA A 411 -13.63 18.85 -17.49
C ALA A 411 -12.32 18.05 -17.37
N TYR A 412 -11.20 18.65 -17.76
CA TYR A 412 -9.88 18.06 -17.57
C TYR A 412 -9.50 18.07 -16.10
N PHE A 413 -9.36 19.23 -15.46
CA PHE A 413 -8.90 19.30 -14.07
C PHE A 413 -9.92 18.81 -13.05
N GLY A 414 -11.22 18.99 -13.31
CA GLY A 414 -12.30 18.54 -12.43
C GLY A 414 -12.39 17.02 -12.22
N ARG A 415 -11.66 16.22 -13.00
CA ARG A 415 -11.56 14.76 -12.79
C ARG A 415 -10.56 14.39 -11.69
N PHE A 416 -9.69 15.32 -11.30
CA PHE A 416 -8.62 15.06 -10.35
C PHE A 416 -9.03 15.52 -8.96
N ALA A 417 -8.96 14.60 -7.99
CA ALA A 417 -9.32 14.87 -6.61
C ALA A 417 -8.45 15.97 -5.95
N TRP A 418 -7.25 16.22 -6.48
CA TRP A 418 -6.35 17.27 -5.99
C TRP A 418 -6.75 18.69 -6.46
N TYR A 419 -7.58 18.82 -7.50
CA TYR A 419 -7.97 20.12 -8.02
C TYR A 419 -9.22 20.65 -7.31
N VAL A 420 -9.02 21.65 -6.45
CA VAL A 420 -10.10 22.34 -5.74
C VAL A 420 -10.18 23.80 -6.23
N PRO A 421 -11.10 24.13 -7.15
CA PRO A 421 -11.25 25.50 -7.66
C PRO A 421 -11.73 26.45 -6.55
N SER A 422 -11.01 27.55 -6.35
CA SER A 422 -11.26 28.50 -5.26
C SER A 422 -11.03 29.98 -5.63
N THR A 423 -10.21 30.28 -6.64
CA THR A 423 -9.86 31.67 -7.00
C THR A 423 -9.66 31.84 -8.50
N TRP A 424 -10.02 33.01 -9.05
CA TRP A 424 -9.74 33.35 -10.44
C TRP A 424 -8.26 33.68 -10.68
N ASN A 425 -7.61 34.26 -9.68
CA ASN A 425 -6.24 34.78 -9.75
C ASN A 425 -5.41 34.20 -8.61
N PRO A 426 -4.95 32.94 -8.72
CA PRO A 426 -4.06 32.36 -7.73
C PRO A 426 -2.69 33.06 -7.72
N THR A 427 -2.11 33.20 -6.53
CA THR A 427 -0.72 33.62 -6.38
C THR A 427 0.21 32.44 -6.57
N LEU A 428 1.20 32.60 -7.46
CA LEU A 428 2.23 31.60 -7.71
C LEU A 428 3.47 31.90 -6.88
N ASN A 429 4.27 30.88 -6.58
CA ASN A 429 5.61 31.08 -6.03
C ASN A 429 6.64 31.36 -7.15
N THR A 430 7.86 31.77 -6.78
CA THR A 430 8.91 32.14 -7.74
C THR A 430 9.32 31.01 -8.70
N VAL A 431 9.25 29.74 -8.26
CA VAL A 431 9.57 28.57 -9.09
C VAL A 431 8.45 28.32 -10.10
N GLU A 432 7.19 28.38 -9.65
CA GLU A 432 6.00 28.23 -10.48
C GLU A 432 5.92 29.33 -11.55
N GLU A 433 6.20 30.58 -11.19
CA GLU A 433 6.27 31.72 -12.13
C GLU A 433 7.34 31.51 -13.21
N ALA A 434 8.53 31.06 -12.81
CA ALA A 434 9.62 30.75 -13.74
C ALA A 434 9.25 29.60 -14.68
N ASN A 435 8.60 28.56 -14.17
CA ASN A 435 8.13 27.41 -14.96
C ASN A 435 7.03 27.80 -15.95
N VAL A 436 6.05 28.59 -15.53
CA VAL A 436 5.00 29.12 -16.42
C VAL A 436 5.62 29.96 -17.54
N THR A 437 6.59 30.82 -17.19
CA THR A 437 7.31 31.64 -18.17
C THR A 437 8.04 30.78 -19.20
N LEU A 438 8.74 29.74 -18.74
CA LEU A 438 9.44 28.81 -19.63
C LEU A 438 8.46 28.05 -20.55
N ILE A 439 7.34 27.57 -20.02
CA ILE A 439 6.30 26.88 -20.82
C ILE A 439 5.72 27.84 -21.87
N ASP A 440 5.48 29.10 -21.51
CA ASP A 440 5.01 30.12 -22.46
C ASP A 440 6.01 30.38 -23.58
N GLN A 441 7.32 30.41 -23.28
CA GLN A 441 8.36 30.53 -24.29
C GLN A 441 8.37 29.31 -25.23
N MET A 442 8.24 28.11 -24.68
CA MET A 442 8.23 26.87 -25.47
C MET A 442 6.98 26.74 -26.35
N SER A 443 5.82 27.21 -25.88
CA SER A 443 4.56 27.17 -26.66
C SER A 443 4.56 28.09 -27.90
N LYS A 444 5.43 29.11 -27.91
CA LYS A 444 5.58 30.09 -29.00
C LYS A 444 6.60 29.69 -30.06
N ARG A 445 7.36 28.61 -29.85
CA ARG A 445 8.30 28.11 -30.86
C ARG A 445 7.49 27.55 -32.05
N PRO A 446 7.91 27.84 -33.30
CA PRO A 446 7.17 27.48 -34.50
C PRO A 446 6.82 26.01 -34.54
#